data_AF-A0A2S9YK41-F1
#
_entry.id   AF-A0A2S9YK41-F1
#
_cell.length_a   1.000
_cell.length_b   1.000
_cell.length_c   1.000
_cell.angle_alpha   90.00
_cell.angle_beta   90.00
_cell.angle_gamma   90.00
#
_symmetry.space_group_name_H-M   'P 1'
#
loop_
_entity.id
_entity.type
_entity.pdbx_description
1 polymer ?
#
loop_
_entity_poly.entity_id
_entity_poly.type
_entity_poly.pdbx_seq_one_letter_code
_entity_poly.pdbx_strand_id
1 'polypeptide(L)'
;MTRSITASFAVLVLAGLSLAACDAKENPYEVKKKGAVDLHSYEKEMTPEELAEARKAAGHDSMDQIAKENALMFEKGAREYIKTRLPEYRELVTEIRGYLDEIEKSAPKWKEKEATFDKFKEAYKEDVKAFLSVYDELTSNGEEGGNMQADLSWAVRAWEALNNDLSPEVFDNAQLPVAIKDIRDRLDKVSAVLDEIEKDETLEVNPLYKAPKRDKKKK
;
A
#
# COMPACT_ATOMS: atom_id res chain seq x y z
N MET A 1 -11.80 31.38 48.70
CA MET A 1 -13.22 31.68 48.38
C MET A 1 -13.95 30.34 48.39
N THR A 2 -14.61 29.88 49.47
CA THR A 2 -16.01 30.20 49.90
C THR A 2 -16.96 30.26 48.70
N ARG A 3 -18.02 29.45 48.54
CA ARG A 3 -18.98 28.89 49.51
C ARG A 3 -19.64 27.60 49.02
N SER A 4 -20.03 26.76 49.98
CA SER A 4 -21.09 25.76 49.95
C SER A 4 -22.46 26.43 50.18
N ILE A 5 -23.53 25.91 49.56
CA ILE A 5 -24.96 26.10 49.94
C ILE A 5 -25.67 24.79 49.54
N THR A 6 -25.83 23.80 50.43
CA THR A 6 -27.06 23.45 51.21
C THR A 6 -28.35 23.42 50.37
N ALA A 7 -28.91 22.26 50.02
CA ALA A 7 -29.76 21.37 50.85
C ALA A 7 -31.01 22.06 51.44
N SER A 8 -32.21 21.61 51.02
CA SER A 8 -33.44 21.44 51.85
C SER A 8 -34.57 20.88 50.97
N PHE A 9 -35.12 19.67 51.26
CA PHE A 9 -36.26 19.39 52.16
C PHE A 9 -37.59 19.95 51.58
N ALA A 10 -38.76 19.29 51.54
CA ALA A 10 -39.33 18.12 52.21
C ALA A 10 -40.67 17.79 51.46
N VAL A 11 -41.09 16.53 51.30
CA VAL A 11 -42.08 15.79 52.13
C VAL A 11 -43.55 15.87 51.68
N LEU A 12 -44.11 14.66 51.46
CA LEU A 12 -45.49 14.14 51.57
C LEU A 12 -46.66 14.85 50.84
N VAL A 13 -47.54 14.05 50.21
CA VAL A 13 -48.82 13.61 50.82
C VAL A 13 -49.35 12.35 50.10
N LEU A 14 -49.78 11.39 50.90
CA LEU A 14 -50.56 10.18 50.57
C LEU A 14 -51.91 10.49 49.91
N ALA A 15 -52.27 9.71 48.90
CA ALA A 15 -53.62 9.18 48.67
C ALA A 15 -53.43 7.83 47.93
N GLY A 16 -53.91 6.67 48.37
CA GLY A 16 -55.17 6.42 49.06
C GLY A 16 -56.14 5.74 48.08
N LEU A 17 -55.93 4.44 47.84
CA LEU A 17 -56.88 3.40 47.43
C LEU A 17 -57.98 3.74 46.39
N SER A 18 -57.89 3.07 45.24
CA SER A 18 -59.07 2.42 44.63
C SER A 18 -58.67 1.14 43.90
N LEU A 19 -58.95 0.02 44.56
CA LEU A 19 -59.11 -1.28 43.94
C LEU A 19 -60.21 -1.18 42.87
N ALA A 20 -59.82 -1.24 41.61
CA ALA A 20 -60.67 -1.75 40.55
C ALA A 20 -59.99 -3.00 40.01
N ALA A 21 -60.50 -4.15 40.47
CA ALA A 21 -60.26 -5.44 39.87
C ALA A 21 -60.71 -5.38 38.41
N CYS A 22 -59.75 -5.28 37.49
CA CYS A 22 -59.92 -5.73 36.13
C CYS A 22 -59.15 -7.04 36.04
N ASP A 23 -59.87 -8.15 36.11
CA ASP A 23 -59.42 -9.46 35.69
C ASP A 23 -58.72 -9.32 34.33
N ALA A 24 -57.39 -9.37 34.35
CA ALA A 24 -56.63 -9.68 33.16
C ALA A 24 -56.94 -11.15 32.83
N LYS A 25 -58.01 -11.36 32.08
CA LYS A 25 -58.26 -12.63 31.40
C LYS A 25 -56.98 -12.96 30.64
N GLU A 26 -56.28 -14.01 31.05
CA GLU A 26 -55.14 -14.55 30.30
C GLU A 26 -55.56 -14.66 28.84
N ASN A 27 -54.80 -14.03 27.96
CA ASN A 27 -55.05 -14.09 26.53
C ASN A 27 -54.84 -15.55 26.10
N PRO A 28 -55.88 -16.31 25.69
CA PRO A 28 -55.74 -17.72 25.35
C PRO A 28 -54.92 -17.94 24.06
N TYR A 29 -54.49 -16.85 23.41
CA TYR A 29 -53.65 -16.84 22.22
C TYR A 29 -52.22 -16.38 22.49
N GLU A 30 -51.76 -16.34 23.74
CA GLU A 30 -50.36 -16.02 24.02
C GLU A 30 -49.45 -17.17 23.54
N VAL A 31 -49.03 -17.07 22.28
CA VAL A 31 -48.10 -18.02 21.67
C VAL A 31 -46.75 -17.81 22.38
N LYS A 32 -46.38 -18.75 23.26
CA LYS A 32 -45.00 -18.85 23.76
C LYS A 32 -44.07 -18.86 22.54
N LYS A 33 -43.39 -17.74 22.28
CA LYS A 33 -42.35 -17.69 21.24
C LYS A 33 -41.29 -18.71 21.64
N LYS A 34 -41.31 -19.88 20.99
CA LYS A 34 -40.16 -20.78 21.03
C LYS A 34 -38.97 -19.94 20.55
N GLY A 35 -37.97 -19.77 21.41
CA GLY A 35 -36.74 -19.11 21.02
C GLY A 35 -36.21 -19.74 19.74
N ALA A 36 -35.64 -18.95 18.85
CA ALA A 36 -34.98 -19.49 17.66
C ALA A 36 -33.97 -20.55 18.13
N VAL A 37 -33.98 -21.72 17.46
CA VAL A 37 -32.99 -22.76 17.73
C VAL A 37 -31.63 -22.16 17.40
N ASP A 38 -30.73 -22.13 18.38
CA ASP A 38 -29.37 -21.66 18.16
C ASP A 38 -28.61 -22.69 17.33
N LEU A 39 -28.49 -22.43 16.03
CA LEU A 39 -27.76 -23.30 15.11
C LEU A 39 -26.24 -23.30 15.39
N HIS A 40 -25.73 -22.34 16.16
CA HIS A 40 -24.33 -22.35 16.60
C HIS A 40 -24.03 -23.44 17.65
N SER A 41 -25.07 -24.05 18.23
CA SER A 41 -24.91 -25.19 19.16
C SER A 41 -24.64 -26.54 18.47
N TYR A 42 -24.73 -26.60 17.14
CA TYR A 42 -24.43 -27.80 16.36
C TYR A 42 -22.96 -27.79 15.93
N GLU A 43 -22.09 -28.36 16.76
CA GLU A 43 -20.70 -28.65 16.39
C GLU A 43 -20.63 -30.08 15.82
N LYS A 44 -20.56 -30.19 14.49
CA LYS A 44 -20.16 -31.45 13.85
C LYS A 44 -18.65 -31.48 13.81
N GLU A 45 -18.04 -32.28 14.70
CA GLU A 45 -16.61 -32.58 14.62
C GLU A 45 -16.32 -33.23 13.27
N MET A 46 -15.50 -32.56 12.46
CA MET A 46 -14.94 -33.08 11.22
C MET A 46 -13.42 -32.91 11.29
N THR A 47 -12.70 -33.86 10.72
CA THR A 47 -11.26 -33.68 10.48
C THR A 47 -11.02 -32.53 9.49
N PRO A 48 -9.82 -31.92 9.47
CA PRO A 48 -9.49 -30.87 8.51
C PRO A 48 -9.69 -31.31 7.05
N GLU A 49 -9.40 -32.58 6.71
CA GLU A 49 -9.65 -33.11 5.37
C GLU A 49 -11.15 -33.24 5.04
N GLU A 50 -11.96 -33.79 5.95
CA GLU A 50 -13.41 -33.94 5.77
C GLU A 50 -14.12 -32.58 5.66
N LEU A 51 -13.62 -31.58 6.37
CA LEU A 51 -14.16 -30.24 6.35
C LEU A 51 -13.80 -29.51 5.05
N ALA A 52 -12.61 -29.76 4.48
CA ALA A 52 -12.24 -29.28 3.15
C ALA A 52 -13.08 -29.95 2.05
N GLU A 53 -13.33 -31.26 2.16
CA GLU A 53 -14.18 -31.99 1.22
C GLU A 53 -15.65 -31.55 1.31
N ALA A 54 -16.18 -31.33 2.51
CA ALA A 54 -17.52 -30.80 2.73
C ALA A 54 -17.67 -29.36 2.19
N ARG A 55 -16.65 -28.51 2.37
CA ARG A 55 -16.62 -27.16 1.75
C ARG A 55 -16.66 -27.24 0.23
N LYS A 56 -15.83 -28.12 -0.36
CA LYS A 56 -15.82 -28.35 -1.81
C LYS A 56 -17.16 -28.90 -2.33
N ALA A 57 -17.77 -29.85 -1.61
CA ALA A 57 -19.08 -30.42 -1.95
C ALA A 57 -20.23 -29.42 -1.83
N ALA A 58 -20.11 -28.45 -0.91
CA ALA A 58 -21.04 -27.33 -0.76
C ALA A 58 -20.81 -26.19 -1.78
N GLY A 59 -19.85 -26.35 -2.69
CA GLY A 59 -19.52 -25.35 -3.71
C GLY A 59 -18.76 -24.14 -3.15
N HIS A 60 -18.15 -24.23 -1.97
CA HIS A 60 -17.26 -23.21 -1.46
C HIS A 60 -15.86 -23.37 -2.06
N ASP A 61 -15.32 -22.28 -2.60
CA ASP A 61 -13.95 -22.24 -3.11
C ASP A 61 -12.95 -22.61 -2.02
N SER A 62 -11.88 -23.31 -2.42
CA SER A 62 -10.78 -23.60 -1.51
C SER A 62 -10.06 -22.31 -1.11
N MET A 63 -9.39 -22.31 0.05
CA MET A 63 -8.60 -21.16 0.49
C MET A 63 -7.53 -20.77 -0.54
N ASP A 64 -6.92 -21.75 -1.21
CA ASP A 64 -5.92 -21.50 -2.26
C ASP A 64 -6.52 -20.81 -3.48
N GLN A 65 -7.75 -21.17 -3.86
CA GLN A 65 -8.45 -20.54 -4.97
C GLN A 65 -8.83 -19.09 -4.61
N ILE A 66 -9.36 -18.86 -3.41
CA ILE A 66 -9.67 -17.51 -2.91
C ILE A 66 -8.39 -16.66 -2.86
N ALA A 67 -7.27 -17.20 -2.36
CA ALA A 67 -6.00 -16.48 -2.31
C ALA A 67 -5.50 -16.11 -3.71
N LYS A 68 -5.62 -17.01 -4.68
CA LYS A 68 -5.25 -16.75 -6.07
C LYS A 68 -6.13 -15.69 -6.72
N GLU A 69 -7.45 -15.78 -6.54
CA GLU A 69 -8.40 -14.79 -7.07
C GLU A 69 -8.16 -13.41 -6.45
N ASN A 70 -7.95 -13.35 -5.13
CA ASN A 70 -7.57 -12.11 -4.44
C ASN A 70 -6.27 -11.53 -5.01
N ALA A 71 -5.23 -12.34 -5.18
CA ALA A 71 -3.95 -11.89 -5.73
C ALA A 71 -4.10 -11.31 -7.15
N LEU A 72 -4.95 -11.92 -8.00
CA LEU A 72 -5.25 -11.40 -9.33
C LEU A 72 -6.00 -10.06 -9.27
N MET A 73 -6.96 -9.92 -8.36
CA MET A 73 -7.69 -8.66 -8.17
C MET A 73 -6.80 -7.54 -7.63
N PHE A 74 -5.92 -7.85 -6.68
CA PHE A 74 -4.91 -6.90 -6.18
C PHE A 74 -3.95 -6.47 -7.28
N GLU A 75 -3.41 -7.41 -8.06
CA GLU A 75 -2.51 -7.09 -9.17
C GLU A 75 -3.21 -6.28 -10.24
N LYS A 76 -4.49 -6.57 -10.55
CA LYS A 76 -5.27 -5.74 -11.47
C LYS A 76 -5.39 -4.30 -10.96
N GLY A 77 -5.80 -4.10 -9.71
CA GLY A 77 -5.91 -2.77 -9.11
C GLY A 77 -4.57 -2.00 -9.11
N ALA A 78 -3.47 -2.70 -8.83
CA ALA A 78 -2.12 -2.14 -8.92
C ALA A 78 -1.76 -1.69 -10.35
N ARG A 79 -2.07 -2.51 -11.36
CA ARG A 79 -1.84 -2.16 -12.77
C ARG A 79 -2.70 -0.99 -13.23
N GLU A 80 -3.94 -0.88 -12.76
CA GLU A 80 -4.81 0.29 -13.01
C GLU A 80 -4.27 1.57 -12.35
N TYR A 81 -3.74 1.45 -11.13
CA TYR A 81 -3.04 2.53 -10.43
C TYR A 81 -1.86 3.05 -11.25
N ILE A 82 -1.03 2.14 -11.77
CA ILE A 82 0.11 2.45 -12.61
C ILE A 82 -0.34 3.04 -13.94
N LYS A 83 -1.34 2.46 -14.61
CA LYS A 83 -1.84 2.95 -15.92
C LYS A 83 -2.33 4.38 -15.82
N THR A 84 -3.00 4.71 -14.72
CA THR A 84 -3.43 6.08 -14.41
C THR A 84 -2.27 7.07 -14.32
N ARG A 85 -1.09 6.60 -13.89
CA ARG A 85 0.13 7.37 -13.60
C ARG A 85 1.29 7.02 -14.52
N LEU A 86 0.98 6.46 -15.69
CA LEU A 86 1.98 5.86 -16.57
C LEU A 86 3.09 6.85 -16.96
N PRO A 87 2.80 8.13 -17.30
CA PRO A 87 3.85 9.11 -17.59
C PRO A 87 4.82 9.32 -16.43
N GLU A 88 4.33 9.39 -15.18
CA GLU A 88 5.17 9.60 -14.00
C GLU A 88 6.08 8.41 -13.71
N TYR A 89 5.57 7.18 -13.85
CA TYR A 89 6.41 5.98 -13.71
C TYR A 89 7.49 5.91 -14.80
N ARG A 90 7.17 6.27 -16.04
CA ARG A 90 8.17 6.36 -17.12
C ARG A 90 9.21 7.44 -16.84
N GLU A 91 8.81 8.56 -16.25
CA GLU A 91 9.72 9.63 -15.86
C GLU A 91 10.68 9.17 -14.75
N LEU A 92 10.18 8.46 -13.72
CA LEU A 92 11.05 7.88 -12.68
C LEU A 92 12.11 6.94 -13.26
N VAL A 93 11.72 6.02 -14.15
CA VAL A 93 12.67 5.11 -14.81
C VAL A 93 13.70 5.89 -15.61
N THR A 94 13.28 6.94 -16.31
CA THR A 94 14.18 7.81 -17.09
C THR A 94 15.16 8.57 -16.19
N GLU A 95 14.69 9.09 -15.05
CA GLU A 95 15.51 9.81 -14.07
C GLU A 95 16.59 8.91 -13.47
N ILE A 96 16.25 7.69 -13.01
CA ILE A 96 17.25 6.75 -12.49
C ILE A 96 18.30 6.43 -13.55
N ARG A 97 17.90 6.17 -14.81
CA ARG A 97 18.87 5.95 -15.89
C ARG A 97 19.78 7.16 -16.11
N GLY A 98 19.22 8.36 -16.07
CA GLY A 98 19.99 9.60 -16.17
C GLY A 98 21.03 9.73 -15.06
N TYR A 99 20.67 9.35 -13.83
CA TYR A 99 21.60 9.32 -12.70
C TYR A 99 22.71 8.28 -12.87
N LEU A 100 22.39 7.07 -13.34
CA LEU A 100 23.40 6.05 -13.62
C LEU A 100 24.38 6.50 -14.71
N ASP A 101 23.87 7.12 -15.77
CA ASP A 101 24.69 7.70 -16.84
C ASP A 101 25.61 8.81 -16.34
N GLU A 102 25.12 9.65 -15.42
CA GLU A 102 25.90 10.73 -14.82
C GLU A 102 27.04 10.19 -13.95
N ILE A 103 26.76 9.17 -13.13
CA ILE A 103 27.76 8.46 -12.32
C ILE A 103 28.82 7.86 -13.24
N GLU A 104 28.43 7.10 -14.26
CA GLU A 104 29.35 6.44 -15.19
C GLU A 104 30.27 7.44 -15.92
N LYS A 105 29.73 8.59 -16.33
CA LYS A 105 30.50 9.65 -17.02
C LYS A 105 31.38 10.48 -16.09
N SER A 106 31.01 10.60 -14.81
CA SER A 106 31.68 11.46 -13.84
C SER A 106 32.74 10.71 -13.03
N ALA A 107 32.53 9.41 -12.76
CA ALA A 107 33.44 8.55 -12.00
C ALA A 107 34.91 8.63 -12.44
N PRO A 108 35.26 8.59 -13.74
CA PRO A 108 36.66 8.71 -14.17
C PRO A 108 37.34 10.02 -13.74
N LYS A 109 36.57 11.11 -13.57
CA LYS A 109 37.07 12.46 -13.29
C LYS A 109 37.28 12.71 -11.79
N TRP A 110 36.63 11.93 -10.93
CA TRP A 110 36.70 12.11 -9.48
C TRP A 110 38.08 11.81 -8.92
N LYS A 111 38.80 10.85 -9.52
CA LYS A 111 40.16 10.47 -9.15
C LYS A 111 41.20 11.56 -9.43
N GLU A 112 40.98 12.40 -10.44
CA GLU A 112 41.96 13.39 -10.87
C GLU A 112 42.06 14.58 -9.90
N LYS A 113 40.95 14.94 -9.27
CA LYS A 113 40.84 16.08 -8.34
C LYS A 113 39.73 15.81 -7.33
N GLU A 114 40.09 15.60 -6.07
CA GLU A 114 39.16 15.35 -4.95
C GLU A 114 38.01 16.37 -4.89
N ALA A 115 38.30 17.66 -5.11
CA ALA A 115 37.30 18.72 -5.16
C ALA A 115 36.23 18.55 -6.25
N THR A 116 36.44 17.68 -7.25
CA THR A 116 35.44 17.33 -8.28
C THR A 116 34.39 16.37 -7.71
N PHE A 117 34.82 15.41 -6.88
CA PHE A 117 33.92 14.47 -6.23
C PHE A 117 33.04 15.20 -5.21
N ASP A 118 33.61 16.07 -4.38
CA ASP A 118 32.85 16.82 -3.39
C ASP A 118 31.77 17.70 -4.03
N LYS A 119 32.12 18.40 -5.13
CA LYS A 119 31.15 19.21 -5.89
C LYS A 119 30.05 18.37 -6.50
N PHE A 120 30.38 17.20 -7.04
CA PHE A 120 29.39 16.27 -7.54
C PHE A 120 28.45 15.85 -6.41
N LYS A 121 29.00 15.36 -5.29
CA LYS A 121 28.22 14.84 -4.16
C LYS A 121 27.27 15.89 -3.57
N GLU A 122 27.72 17.13 -3.41
CA GLU A 122 26.90 18.24 -2.90
C GLU A 122 25.75 18.59 -3.85
N ALA A 123 26.01 18.70 -5.16
CA ALA A 123 24.95 18.95 -6.14
C ALA A 123 23.96 17.79 -6.23
N TYR A 124 24.49 16.57 -6.26
CA TYR A 124 23.76 15.34 -6.46
C TYR A 124 22.84 14.98 -5.30
N LYS A 125 23.21 15.34 -4.06
CA LYS A 125 22.42 15.06 -2.85
C LYS A 125 21.00 15.66 -2.91
N GLU A 126 20.87 16.89 -3.37
CA GLU A 126 19.57 17.55 -3.47
C GLU A 126 18.70 16.94 -4.56
N ASP A 127 19.32 16.49 -5.66
CA ASP A 127 18.63 15.79 -6.74
C ASP A 127 18.13 14.42 -6.29
N VAL A 128 18.97 13.64 -5.58
CA VAL A 128 18.58 12.35 -4.99
C VAL A 128 17.42 12.52 -4.03
N LYS A 129 17.47 13.53 -3.14
CA LYS A 129 16.39 13.80 -2.20
C LYS A 129 15.09 14.18 -2.89
N ALA A 130 15.16 15.03 -3.91
CA ALA A 130 13.99 15.41 -4.69
C ALA A 130 13.38 14.22 -5.44
N PHE A 131 14.23 13.36 -6.02
CA PHE A 131 13.80 12.12 -6.66
C PHE A 131 13.08 11.20 -5.67
N LEU A 132 13.69 10.91 -4.53
CA LEU A 132 13.10 9.99 -3.54
C LEU A 132 11.77 10.50 -3.01
N SER A 133 11.64 11.82 -2.79
CA SER A 133 10.36 12.42 -2.40
C SER A 133 9.25 12.17 -3.44
N VAL A 134 9.57 12.30 -4.74
CA VAL A 134 8.58 12.02 -5.79
C VAL A 134 8.28 10.54 -5.88
N TYR A 135 9.31 9.68 -5.79
CA TYR A 135 9.14 8.24 -5.78
C TYR A 135 8.22 7.80 -4.62
N ASP A 136 8.45 8.30 -3.41
CA ASP A 136 7.63 7.96 -2.24
C ASP A 136 6.19 8.47 -2.40
N GLU A 137 5.99 9.69 -2.91
CA GLU A 137 4.66 10.22 -3.18
C GLU A 137 3.92 9.40 -4.26
N LEU A 138 4.58 9.10 -5.37
CA LEU A 138 3.99 8.39 -6.49
C LEU A 138 3.60 6.96 -6.12
N THR A 139 4.37 6.33 -5.24
CA THR A 139 4.22 4.91 -4.91
C THR A 139 3.50 4.67 -3.58
N SER A 140 3.02 5.74 -2.93
CA SER A 140 2.49 5.70 -1.56
C SER A 140 3.45 4.99 -0.60
N ASN A 141 4.73 5.41 -0.59
CA ASN A 141 5.82 4.77 0.16
C ASN A 141 6.03 3.28 -0.19
N GLY A 142 5.77 2.91 -1.45
CA GLY A 142 5.87 1.54 -1.95
C GLY A 142 4.66 0.65 -1.68
N GLU A 143 3.55 1.19 -1.17
CA GLU A 143 2.31 0.44 -0.95
C GLU A 143 1.53 0.17 -2.25
N GLU A 144 1.74 0.99 -3.28
CA GLU A 144 0.99 0.94 -4.54
C GLU A 144 1.84 0.42 -5.71
N GLY A 145 1.19 -0.28 -6.67
CA GLY A 145 1.82 -0.72 -7.92
C GLY A 145 2.30 -2.18 -7.97
N GLY A 146 1.95 -3.00 -6.97
CA GLY A 146 1.98 -4.46 -7.08
C GLY A 146 3.35 -5.05 -7.45
N ASN A 147 3.37 -6.08 -8.31
CA ASN A 147 4.62 -6.76 -8.65
C ASN A 147 5.63 -5.87 -9.39
N MET A 148 5.16 -4.99 -10.28
CA MET A 148 6.03 -4.02 -10.97
C MET A 148 6.72 -3.09 -9.97
N GLN A 149 5.99 -2.63 -8.96
CA GLN A 149 6.55 -1.80 -7.89
C GLN A 149 7.67 -2.51 -7.14
N ALA A 150 7.61 -3.83 -6.95
CA ALA A 150 8.70 -4.57 -6.31
C ALA A 150 9.99 -4.49 -7.12
N ASP A 151 9.92 -4.62 -8.45
CA ASP A 151 11.07 -4.49 -9.34
C ASP A 151 11.61 -3.05 -9.37
N LEU A 152 10.73 -2.04 -9.41
CA LEU A 152 11.12 -0.63 -9.36
C LEU A 152 11.77 -0.30 -8.00
N SER A 153 11.19 -0.76 -6.90
CA SER A 153 11.73 -0.54 -5.56
C SER A 153 13.10 -1.17 -5.41
N TRP A 154 13.30 -2.38 -5.92
CA TRP A 154 14.63 -2.99 -5.95
C TRP A 154 15.64 -2.11 -6.68
N ALA A 155 15.29 -1.59 -7.86
CA ALA A 155 16.18 -0.74 -8.65
C ALA A 155 16.53 0.56 -7.92
N VAL A 156 15.54 1.20 -7.29
CA VAL A 156 15.73 2.41 -6.48
C VAL A 156 16.65 2.13 -5.28
N ARG A 157 16.41 1.06 -4.53
CA ARG A 157 17.25 0.70 -3.36
C ARG A 157 18.68 0.33 -3.77
N ALA A 158 18.86 -0.39 -4.87
CA ALA A 158 20.18 -0.72 -5.40
C ALA A 158 20.93 0.54 -5.86
N TRP A 159 20.23 1.50 -6.47
CA TRP A 159 20.79 2.80 -6.81
C TRP A 159 21.15 3.65 -5.57
N GLU A 160 20.31 3.67 -4.53
CA GLU A 160 20.65 4.32 -3.25
C GLU A 160 21.90 3.70 -2.60
N ALA A 161 22.01 2.36 -2.62
CA ALA A 161 23.20 1.67 -2.13
C ALA A 161 24.45 2.07 -2.93
N LEU A 162 24.36 2.07 -4.26
CA LEU A 162 25.44 2.56 -5.13
C LEU A 162 25.84 4.00 -4.77
N ASN A 163 24.88 4.89 -4.53
CA ASN A 163 25.13 6.28 -4.16
C ASN A 163 25.90 6.41 -2.83
N ASN A 164 25.62 5.54 -1.86
CA ASN A 164 26.31 5.50 -0.58
C ASN A 164 27.76 5.01 -0.70
N ASP A 165 28.02 4.16 -1.71
CA ASP A 165 29.33 3.57 -1.98
C ASP A 165 30.22 4.41 -2.91
N LEU A 166 29.72 5.55 -3.42
CA LEU A 166 30.52 6.43 -4.28
C LEU A 166 31.70 7.03 -3.50
N SER A 167 32.88 7.00 -4.13
CA SER A 167 34.11 7.62 -3.65
C SER A 167 34.96 8.12 -4.83
N PRO A 168 36.01 8.93 -4.59
CA PRO A 168 36.95 9.33 -5.65
C PRO A 168 37.58 8.17 -6.43
N GLU A 169 37.75 7.00 -5.79
CA GLU A 169 38.38 5.80 -6.33
C GLU A 169 37.39 4.78 -6.92
N VAL A 170 36.07 5.03 -6.83
CA VAL A 170 35.05 4.04 -7.22
C VAL A 170 35.16 3.61 -8.68
N PHE A 171 35.73 4.44 -9.55
CA PHE A 171 35.95 4.12 -10.96
C PHE A 171 36.86 2.90 -11.16
N ASP A 172 37.85 2.69 -10.30
CA ASP A 172 38.75 1.53 -10.40
C ASP A 172 38.11 0.26 -9.81
N ASN A 173 36.94 0.37 -9.17
CA ASN A 173 36.23 -0.76 -8.61
C ASN A 173 35.50 -1.55 -9.71
N ALA A 174 35.94 -2.79 -9.94
CA ALA A 174 35.33 -3.68 -10.92
C ALA A 174 33.83 -3.97 -10.68
N GLN A 175 33.32 -3.72 -9.47
CA GLN A 175 31.89 -3.86 -9.15
C GLN A 175 31.03 -2.69 -9.64
N LEU A 176 31.59 -1.50 -9.88
CA LEU A 176 30.84 -0.34 -10.36
C LEU A 176 30.06 -0.63 -11.67
N PRO A 177 30.70 -1.12 -12.76
CA PRO A 177 29.97 -1.43 -13.99
C PRO A 177 28.97 -2.59 -13.81
N VAL A 178 29.23 -3.54 -12.89
CA VAL A 178 28.30 -4.64 -12.58
C VAL A 178 27.04 -4.10 -11.90
N ALA A 179 27.20 -3.27 -10.87
CA ALA A 179 26.09 -2.65 -10.15
C ALA A 179 25.23 -1.78 -11.08
N ILE A 180 25.86 -0.93 -11.91
CA ILE A 180 25.14 -0.10 -12.89
C ILE A 180 24.36 -0.98 -13.87
N LYS A 181 24.97 -2.07 -14.37
CA LYS A 181 24.30 -3.00 -15.29
C LYS A 181 23.11 -3.68 -14.63
N ASP A 182 23.25 -4.20 -13.41
CA ASP A 182 22.18 -4.91 -12.73
C ASP A 182 20.97 -4.00 -12.45
N ILE A 183 21.22 -2.73 -12.11
CA ILE A 183 20.16 -1.72 -11.98
C ILE A 183 19.50 -1.47 -13.34
N ARG A 184 20.27 -1.28 -14.42
CA ARG A 184 19.72 -1.08 -15.77
C ARG A 184 18.87 -2.26 -16.24
N ASP A 185 19.34 -3.49 -16.04
CA ASP A 185 18.61 -4.71 -16.38
C ASP A 185 17.27 -4.81 -15.63
N ARG A 186 17.23 -4.39 -14.35
CA ARG A 186 15.97 -4.34 -13.60
C ARG A 186 15.05 -3.24 -14.14
N LEU A 187 15.59 -2.07 -14.47
CA LEU A 187 14.81 -0.99 -15.09
C LEU A 187 14.26 -1.38 -16.47
N ASP A 188 14.96 -2.24 -17.23
CA ASP A 188 14.47 -2.78 -18.50
C ASP A 188 13.22 -3.66 -18.28
N LYS A 189 13.23 -4.51 -17.23
CA LYS A 189 12.04 -5.29 -16.84
C LYS A 189 10.87 -4.37 -16.46
N VAL A 190 11.13 -3.34 -15.67
CA VAL A 190 10.11 -2.34 -15.32
C VAL A 190 9.54 -1.67 -16.58
N SER A 191 10.40 -1.21 -17.49
CA SER A 191 9.95 -0.62 -18.76
C SER A 191 9.08 -1.56 -19.58
N ALA A 192 9.44 -2.84 -19.67
CA ALA A 192 8.63 -3.84 -20.38
C ALA A 192 7.22 -3.99 -19.77
N VAL A 193 7.12 -4.04 -18.43
CA VAL A 193 5.81 -4.11 -17.75
C VAL A 193 5.00 -2.83 -17.94
N LEU A 194 5.64 -1.66 -17.94
CA LEU A 194 4.96 -0.40 -18.27
C LEU A 194 4.39 -0.41 -19.70
N ASP A 195 5.13 -0.95 -20.67
CA ASP A 195 4.66 -1.10 -22.05
C ASP A 195 3.49 -2.10 -22.16
N GLU A 196 3.49 -3.16 -21.36
CA GLU A 196 2.36 -4.09 -21.26
C GLU A 196 1.12 -3.41 -20.68
N ILE A 197 1.28 -2.66 -19.58
CA ILE A 197 0.19 -1.93 -18.91
C ILE A 197 -0.42 -0.87 -19.85
N GLU A 198 0.43 -0.16 -20.61
CA GLU A 198 -0.04 0.84 -21.58
C GLU A 198 -0.97 0.22 -22.64
N LYS A 199 -0.62 -0.96 -23.13
CA LYS A 199 -1.34 -1.68 -24.20
C LYS A 199 -2.53 -2.48 -23.69
N ASP A 200 -2.65 -2.67 -22.39
CA ASP A 200 -3.70 -3.49 -21.78
C ASP A 200 -5.01 -2.72 -21.69
N GLU A 201 -5.86 -2.85 -22.71
CA GLU A 201 -7.16 -2.18 -22.82
C GLU A 201 -8.16 -2.60 -21.72
N THR A 202 -7.89 -3.67 -20.98
CA THR A 202 -8.78 -4.16 -19.91
C THR A 202 -8.64 -3.40 -18.59
N LEU A 203 -7.58 -2.60 -18.46
CA LEU A 203 -7.29 -1.80 -17.28
C LEU A 203 -7.97 -0.43 -17.36
N GLU A 204 -8.67 -0.07 -16.29
CA GLU A 204 -9.30 1.23 -16.13
C GLU A 204 -8.30 2.34 -15.76
N VAL A 205 -8.59 3.56 -16.19
CA VAL A 205 -7.82 4.78 -15.89
C VAL A 205 -8.70 5.69 -15.06
N ASN A 206 -8.20 6.17 -13.92
CA ASN A 206 -8.95 7.10 -13.08
C ASN A 206 -9.04 8.49 -13.74
N PRO A 207 -10.22 8.94 -14.21
CA PRO A 207 -10.36 10.21 -14.91
C PRO A 207 -10.26 11.43 -13.98
N LEU A 208 -10.33 11.22 -12.66
CA LEU A 208 -10.21 12.27 -11.66
C LEU A 208 -8.76 12.52 -11.25
N TYR A 209 -7.84 11.62 -11.62
CA TYR A 209 -6.44 11.80 -11.33
C TYR A 209 -5.87 13.01 -12.10
N LYS A 210 -5.12 13.84 -11.40
CA LYS A 210 -4.40 14.98 -11.95
C LYS A 210 -2.96 14.86 -11.51
N ALA A 211 -2.08 14.65 -12.49
CA ALA A 211 -0.65 14.60 -12.24
C ALA A 211 -0.20 15.86 -11.47
N PRO A 212 0.57 15.72 -10.39
CA PRO A 212 1.14 16.86 -9.70
C PRO A 212 2.06 17.62 -10.66
N LYS A 213 2.07 18.95 -10.57
CA LYS A 213 3.03 19.76 -11.34
C LYS A 213 4.41 19.53 -10.75
N ARG A 214 5.25 18.75 -11.43
CA ARG A 214 6.67 18.67 -11.11
C ARG A 214 7.35 19.94 -11.63
N ASP A 215 7.97 20.70 -10.74
CA ASP A 215 8.94 21.71 -11.15
C ASP A 215 10.13 20.96 -11.74
N LYS A 216 10.15 20.86 -13.07
CA LYS A 216 11.34 20.43 -13.80
C LYS A 216 12.43 21.46 -13.50
N LYS A 217 13.21 21.25 -12.45
CA LYS A 217 14.44 22.02 -12.24
C LYS A 217 15.24 21.89 -13.54
N LYS A 218 15.57 23.05 -14.11
CA LYS A 218 16.38 23.21 -15.30
C LYS A 218 17.67 22.40 -15.11
N LYS A 219 17.86 21.35 -15.91
CA LYS A 219 19.21 20.91 -16.27
C LYS A 219 19.93 22.04 -16.99
#